data_AF-A0A1V5QYT1-F1
#
_entry.id   AF-A0A1V5QYT1-F1
#
_cell.length_a   1.000
_cell.length_b   1.000
_cell.length_c   1.000
_cell.angle_alpha   90.00
_cell.angle_beta   90.00
_cell.angle_gamma   90.00
#
_symmetry.space_group_name_H-M   'P 1'
#
loop_
_entity.id
_entity.type
_entity.pdbx_description
1 polymer ?
#
loop_
_entity_poly.entity_id
_entity_poly.type
_entity_poly.pdbx_seq_one_letter_code
_entity_poly.pdbx_strand_id
1 'polypeptide(L)'
;MARFEWEEVCGHHPYDGEFKHPKYGRTYRAPMNLSRDGIWVLLFIDKSGNPTYISGSCARGGADIREFGCRSRSDAVFRSKRPERCPTYSAIPIAKAH
;
A
#
# COMPACT_ATOMS: atom_id res chain seq x y z
N MET A 1 -10.84 -18.48 10.71
CA MET A 1 -10.57 -17.23 9.96
C MET A 1 -9.50 -17.54 8.92
N ALA A 2 -9.81 -17.42 7.63
CA ALA A 2 -8.82 -17.66 6.58
C ALA A 2 -7.69 -16.63 6.72
N ARG A 3 -6.44 -17.11 6.78
CA ARG A 3 -5.26 -16.24 6.85
C ARG A 3 -5.11 -15.58 5.49
N PHE A 4 -5.25 -14.26 5.44
CA PHE A 4 -4.99 -13.50 4.22
C PHE A 4 -3.50 -13.60 3.90
N GLU A 5 -3.15 -14.48 2.96
CA GLU A 5 -1.77 -14.72 2.53
C GLU A 5 -1.48 -13.87 1.29
N TRP A 6 -0.67 -12.83 1.46
CA TRP A 6 -0.21 -11.94 0.39
C TRP A 6 1.30 -12.08 0.17
N GLU A 7 1.77 -11.72 -1.02
CA GLU A 7 3.18 -11.72 -1.41
C GLU A 7 3.75 -10.32 -1.64
N GLU A 8 2.90 -9.40 -2.09
CA GLU A 8 3.31 -8.06 -2.47
C GLU A 8 2.27 -7.04 -2.01
N VAL A 9 2.73 -5.86 -1.64
CA VAL A 9 1.88 -4.71 -1.32
C VAL A 9 2.37 -3.49 -2.07
N CYS A 10 1.46 -2.77 -2.70
CA CYS A 10 1.74 -1.54 -3.42
C CYS A 10 0.99 -0.36 -2.76
N GLY A 11 1.66 0.78 -2.66
CA GLY A 11 0.92 2.05 -2.58
C GLY A 11 0.18 2.27 -3.89
N HIS A 12 -1.13 2.50 -3.83
CA HIS A 12 -1.96 2.63 -5.03
C HIS A 12 -2.97 3.77 -4.86
N HIS A 13 -2.51 5.00 -5.05
CA HIS A 13 -3.30 6.20 -4.76
C HIS A 13 -4.55 6.24 -5.65
N PRO A 14 -5.73 6.67 -5.16
CA PRO A 14 -6.95 6.75 -5.96
C PRO A 14 -6.83 7.54 -7.28
N TYR A 15 -5.86 8.46 -7.37
CA TYR A 15 -5.59 9.26 -8.57
C TYR A 15 -4.56 8.64 -9.52
N ASP A 16 -3.89 7.54 -9.15
CA ASP A 16 -2.91 6.85 -10.00
C ASP A 16 -3.58 6.15 -11.19
N GLY A 17 -4.90 5.94 -11.12
CA GLY A 17 -5.68 5.31 -12.18
C GLY A 17 -5.42 3.80 -12.28
N GLU A 18 -5.17 3.33 -13.50
CA GLU A 18 -4.90 1.91 -13.77
C GLU A 18 -3.41 1.61 -13.61
N PHE A 19 -3.08 0.66 -12.74
CA PHE A 19 -1.71 0.20 -12.52
C PHE A 19 -1.49 -1.17 -13.17
N LYS A 20 -0.64 -1.23 -14.19
CA LYS A 20 -0.24 -2.50 -14.83
C LYS A 20 0.95 -3.11 -14.10
N HIS A 21 0.73 -4.25 -13.46
CA HIS A 21 1.74 -4.94 -12.68
C HIS A 21 2.55 -5.92 -13.54
N PRO A 22 3.88 -5.73 -13.70
CA PRO A 22 4.69 -6.53 -14.62
C PRO A 22 4.79 -8.00 -14.21
N LYS A 23 4.98 -8.28 -12.91
CA LYS A 23 5.08 -9.66 -12.36
C LYS A 23 3.85 -10.53 -12.69
N TYR A 24 2.66 -9.96 -12.60
CA TYR A 24 1.40 -10.72 -12.72
C TYR A 24 0.72 -10.56 -14.08
N GLY A 25 1.20 -9.65 -14.94
CA GLY A 25 0.57 -9.35 -16.23
C GLY A 25 -0.86 -8.79 -16.11
N ARG A 26 -1.21 -8.24 -14.95
CA ARG A 26 -2.56 -7.76 -14.61
C ARG A 26 -2.61 -6.25 -14.47
N THR A 27 -3.77 -5.68 -14.77
CA THR A 27 -4.07 -4.27 -14.50
C THR A 27 -4.96 -4.18 -13.26
N TYR A 28 -4.53 -3.40 -12.27
CA TYR A 28 -5.25 -3.13 -11.04
C TYR A 28 -5.83 -1.72 -11.07
N ARG A 29 -7.11 -1.59 -10.75
CA ARG A 29 -7.82 -0.31 -10.76
C ARG A 29 -7.82 0.28 -9.36
N ALA A 30 -7.39 1.52 -9.23
CA ALA A 30 -7.51 2.22 -7.96
C ALA A 30 -9.00 2.38 -7.61
N PRO A 31 -9.41 2.19 -6.35
CA PRO A 31 -10.79 2.40 -5.93
C PRO A 31 -11.11 3.90 -5.95
N MET A 32 -11.50 4.41 -7.12
CA MET A 32 -11.73 5.85 -7.36
C MET A 32 -12.83 6.44 -6.47
N ASN A 33 -13.76 5.62 -5.97
CA ASN A 33 -14.78 6.03 -4.99
C ASN A 33 -14.19 6.49 -3.64
N LEU A 34 -12.91 6.21 -3.40
CA LEU A 34 -12.15 6.62 -2.23
C LEU A 34 -11.26 7.85 -2.48
N SER A 35 -11.33 8.47 -3.66
CA SER A 35 -10.57 9.69 -3.99
C SER A 35 -11.01 10.88 -3.12
N ARG A 36 -10.29 11.09 -2.02
CA ARG A 36 -10.45 12.23 -1.12
C ARG A 36 -9.08 12.59 -0.54
N ASP A 37 -8.88 13.85 -0.22
CA ASP A 37 -7.65 14.32 0.39
C ASP A 37 -7.33 13.55 1.69
N GLY A 38 -6.09 13.10 1.81
CA GLY A 38 -5.62 12.37 2.98
C GLY A 38 -6.15 10.93 3.11
N ILE A 39 -6.72 10.35 2.06
CA ILE A 39 -6.97 8.91 1.95
C ILE A 39 -5.78 8.24 1.24
N TRP A 40 -5.20 7.23 1.87
CA TRP A 40 -4.28 6.31 1.21
C TRP A 40 -4.97 4.98 0.93
N VAL A 41 -4.45 4.26 -0.06
CA VAL A 41 -4.90 2.91 -0.43
C VAL A 41 -3.69 2.03 -0.65
N LEU A 42 -3.75 0.84 -0.05
CA LEU A 42 -2.80 -0.25 -0.23
C LEU A 42 -3.44 -1.35 -1.06
N LEU A 43 -2.74 -1.77 -2.10
CA LEU A 43 -3.08 -2.93 -2.92
C LEU A 43 -2.22 -4.10 -2.46
N PHE A 44 -2.82 -5.06 -1.76
CA PHE A 44 -2.18 -6.34 -1.45
C PHE A 44 -2.45 -7.34 -2.57
N ILE A 45 -1.43 -8.08 -2.99
CA ILE A 45 -1.50 -9.04 -4.09
C ILE A 45 -1.05 -10.41 -3.58
N ASP A 46 -1.87 -11.43 -3.82
CA ASP A 46 -1.55 -12.81 -3.48
C ASP A 46 -0.61 -13.49 -4.52
N LYS A 47 -0.26 -14.74 -4.27
CA LYS A 47 0.58 -15.58 -5.16
C LYS A 47 0.04 -15.69 -6.58
N SER A 48 -1.28 -15.63 -6.74
CA SER A 48 -1.99 -15.78 -8.00
C SER A 48 -2.28 -14.44 -8.69
N GLY A 49 -1.81 -13.33 -8.10
CA GLY A 49 -2.06 -11.99 -8.63
C GLY A 49 -3.45 -11.44 -8.28
N ASN A 50 -4.16 -11.99 -7.30
CA ASN A 50 -5.47 -11.47 -6.90
C ASN A 50 -5.32 -10.27 -5.95
N PRO A 51 -6.09 -9.19 -6.18
CA PRO A 51 -5.98 -7.98 -5.39
C PRO A 51 -6.85 -8.01 -4.13
N THR A 52 -6.37 -7.37 -3.07
CA THR A 52 -7.16 -6.95 -1.91
C THR A 52 -6.78 -5.51 -1.58
N TYR A 53 -7.77 -4.62 -1.50
CA TYR A 53 -7.54 -3.21 -1.24
C TYR A 53 -7.86 -2.90 0.22
N ILE A 54 -6.94 -2.20 0.87
CA ILE A 54 -7.14 -1.64 2.21
C ILE A 54 -6.93 -0.14 2.10
N SER A 55 -7.84 0.64 2.67
CA SER A 55 -7.73 2.09 2.70
C SER A 55 -7.76 2.59 4.12
N GLY A 56 -7.20 3.78 4.30
CA GLY A 56 -7.25 4.46 5.58
C GLY A 56 -7.02 5.95 5.41
N SER A 57 -7.19 6.67 6.51
CA SER A 57 -6.97 8.11 6.53
C SER A 57 -6.57 8.57 7.91
N CYS A 58 -5.64 9.51 7.90
CA CYS A 58 -5.26 10.31 9.04
C CYS A 58 -6.45 11.09 9.63
N ALA A 59 -7.30 11.68 8.77
CA ALA A 59 -8.43 12.52 9.17
C ALA A 59 -9.57 11.75 9.87
N ARG A 60 -9.50 10.41 9.90
CA ARG A 60 -10.51 9.52 10.51
C ARG A 60 -9.95 8.70 11.67
N GLY A 61 -8.92 9.21 12.34
CA GLY A 61 -8.28 8.54 13.48
C GLY A 61 -7.38 7.35 13.09
N GLY A 62 -7.01 7.27 11.81
CA GLY A 62 -6.08 6.26 11.31
C GLY A 62 -4.63 6.74 11.34
N ALA A 63 -3.96 6.56 10.21
CA ALA A 63 -2.56 6.89 10.03
C ALA A 63 -2.35 7.59 8.68
N ASP A 64 -1.17 8.16 8.47
CA ASP A 64 -0.68 8.49 7.14
C ASP A 64 0.32 7.42 6.68
N ILE A 65 0.27 7.06 5.40
CA ILE A 65 1.23 6.12 4.79
C ILE A 65 1.84 6.82 3.59
N ARG A 66 3.13 7.13 3.68
CA ARG A 66 3.86 7.77 2.57
C ARG A 66 4.02 6.78 1.43
N GLU A 67 3.80 7.24 0.20
CA GLU A 67 3.98 6.45 -1.03
C GLU A 67 5.33 5.73 -1.06
N PHE A 68 5.32 4.46 -1.49
CA PHE A 68 6.49 3.58 -1.37
C PHE A 68 6.65 2.58 -2.54
N GLY A 69 5.81 2.69 -3.58
CA GLY A 69 5.75 1.75 -4.70
C GLY A 69 5.26 0.36 -4.27
N CYS A 70 5.63 -0.68 -5.03
CA CYS A 70 5.40 -2.09 -4.66
C CYS A 70 6.55 -2.67 -3.85
N ARG A 71 6.23 -3.49 -2.87
CA ARG A 71 7.18 -4.17 -1.97
C ARG A 71 6.76 -5.62 -1.76
N SER A 72 7.73 -6.51 -1.81
CA SER A 72 7.54 -7.90 -1.38
C SER A 72 7.15 -7.93 0.11
N ARG A 73 6.50 -9.01 0.54
CA ARG A 73 6.12 -9.20 1.94
C ARG A 73 7.30 -9.19 2.91
N SER A 74 8.46 -9.69 2.48
CA SER A 74 9.68 -9.65 3.31
C SER A 74 10.24 -8.23 3.47
N ASP A 75 9.98 -7.34 2.50
CA ASP A 75 10.53 -5.98 2.48
C ASP A 75 9.51 -4.90 2.88
N ALA A 76 8.24 -5.26 2.99
CA ALA A 76 7.13 -4.38 3.34
C ALA A 76 7.07 -4.08 4.85
N VAL A 77 8.18 -3.63 5.41
CA VAL A 77 8.28 -3.21 6.80
C VAL A 77 8.07 -1.71 6.89
N PHE A 78 7.05 -1.30 7.65
CA PHE A 78 6.69 0.09 7.88
C PHE A 78 7.08 0.52 9.28
N ARG A 79 7.77 1.65 9.40
CA ARG A 79 8.13 2.23 10.71
C ARG A 79 7.35 3.50 10.95
N SER A 80 6.88 3.66 12.19
CA SER A 80 6.31 4.92 12.64
C SER A 80 7.39 6.00 12.69
N LYS A 81 7.06 7.16 12.12
CA LYS A 81 7.84 8.39 12.22
C LYS A 81 7.09 9.32 13.18
N ARG A 82 7.49 9.32 14.45
CA ARG A 82 7.06 10.20 15.56
C ARG A 82 5.61 10.03 16.06
N PRO A 83 5.33 10.41 17.32
CA PRO A 83 3.98 10.51 17.87
C PRO A 83 3.44 11.91 17.65
N GLU A 84 3.03 12.24 16.41
CA GLU A 84 2.22 13.43 16.16
C GLU A 84 0.73 13.08 16.28
N ARG A 85 -0.18 14.06 16.14
CA ARG A 85 -1.65 13.86 16.14
C ARG A 85 -2.13 12.78 15.15
N CYS A 86 -1.26 12.41 14.21
CA CYS A 86 -1.46 11.33 13.26
C CYS A 86 -0.16 10.54 13.09
N PRO A 87 -0.17 9.21 13.33
CA PRO A 87 1.02 8.40 13.12
C PRO A 87 1.32 8.30 11.63
N THR A 88 2.52 8.69 11.23
CA THR A 88 3.00 8.51 9.85
C THR A 88 3.84 7.25 9.76
N TYR A 89 3.51 6.38 8.81
CA TYR A 89 4.29 5.21 8.47
C TYR A 89 4.97 5.39 7.11
N SER A 90 6.18 4.89 7.00
CA SER A 90 6.88 4.81 5.71
C SER A 90 7.63 3.49 5.61
N ALA A 91 7.70 2.95 4.39
CA ALA A 91 8.52 1.79 4.11
C ALA A 91 9.99 2.08 4.43
N ILE A 92 10.68 1.11 5.03
CA ILE A 92 12.13 1.20 5.24
C ILE A 92 12.79 1.15 3.86
N PRO A 93 13.74 2.06 3.54
CA PRO A 93 14.54 1.95 2.34
C PRO A 93 15.24 0.59 2.32
N ILE A 94 15.10 -0.18 1.25
CA ILE A 94 15.93 -1.36 1.03
C ILE A 94 17.35 -0.83 0.85
N ALA A 95 18.25 -1.14 1.78
CA ALA A 95 19.68 -0.91 1.56
C ALA A 95 20.05 -1.69 0.29
N LYS A 96 20.41 -1.00 -0.79
CA LYS A 96 20.94 -1.67 -1.98
C LYS A 96 22.22 -2.37 -1.54
N ALA A 97 22.22 -3.70 -1.50
CA ALA A 97 23.46 -4.46 -1.44
C ALA A 97 24.24 -4.11 -2.71
N HIS A 98 25.44 -3.54 -2.53
CA HIS A 98 26.40 -3.28 -3.58
C HIS A 98 27.08 -4.56 -4.02
#